data_AF-A0A524JG44-F1
#
_entry.id   AF-A0A524JG44-F1
#
_cell.length_a   1.000
_cell.length_b   1.000
_cell.length_c   1.000
_cell.angle_alpha   90.00
_cell.angle_beta   90.00
_cell.angle_gamma   90.00
#
_symmetry.space_group_name_H-M   'P 1'
#
loop_
_entity.id
_entity.type
_entity.pdbx_description
1 polymer ?
#
loop_
_entity_poly.entity_id
_entity_poly.type
_entity_poly.pdbx_seq_one_letter_code
_entity_poly.pdbx_strand_id
1 'polypeptide(L)'
;MRDLHLRHTLKQLAKDASAVFAEIVDGGQEIPYEIAESDESSAFCQYRPLSAKFVRDNATELRELETFREATETMRRSDVAATYLEEAGITPPADAVERATLAVTYFLARLWDGCSDFEIDEDRFSAALGEVEECAEPEAGEVEAIVPLIGFTAPTSRIELPGAAIVRADTVDVPPEAARSERAGGGEWEPTFVISARIELDADGGLSGAGERVAATFERVVTTLRLYKGGGVGLGPHGWVRVAGDRWRRIATGAGRPRTGGYKLTEDEIPALRDLARSVSVHPKRVSRLRRALLRFESGLDRRGAVDALNDHLLGLRFLLEGEGPAGVGLPMRAAALAADGDQRTEIKRTVEQAIALERELWSGEPASAGPASPSEVSTGIERLLRAILRRGLSGELGSDLRSAADELLLADGLAIGEGAAARGSTSEWELGADPDDAERVSAEAFERFEADPEPEIRVTRDGEGEPVKSDAGASLRAEIEVLEDELPVAPESEVAEDPATASWPIATATPAAGPTQRVEPEPEPVSEPAGWLEEVDEGPKVTMDFPRRDRDNHIEELSKPPMEREEVKARVQYLFPRTETDWTVGRGEPRRPAKAG
;
A
#
# COMPACT_ATOMS: atom_id res chain seq x y z
N MET A 1 -13.30 -13.39 -10.21
CA MET A 1 -13.26 -11.90 -10.31
C MET A 1 -13.49 -11.53 -11.76
N ARG A 2 -14.61 -10.87 -12.13
CA ARG A 2 -14.89 -10.56 -13.54
C ARG A 2 -14.21 -9.26 -13.97
N ASP A 3 -13.04 -9.37 -14.59
CA ASP A 3 -12.35 -8.22 -15.20
C ASP A 3 -13.07 -7.84 -16.51
N LEU A 4 -13.80 -6.72 -16.45
CA LEU A 4 -14.56 -6.21 -17.61
C LEU A 4 -13.64 -5.74 -18.74
N HIS A 5 -12.40 -5.35 -18.42
CA HIS A 5 -11.40 -5.01 -19.44
C HIS A 5 -10.90 -6.28 -20.12
N LEU A 6 -10.55 -7.34 -19.37
CA LEU A 6 -10.17 -8.64 -19.93
C LEU A 6 -11.25 -9.19 -20.87
N ARG A 7 -12.52 -9.17 -20.43
CA ARG A 7 -13.65 -9.57 -21.25
C ARG A 7 -13.74 -8.77 -22.56
N HIS A 8 -13.62 -7.44 -22.47
CA HIS A 8 -13.68 -6.59 -23.65
C HIS A 8 -12.56 -6.92 -24.63
N THR A 9 -11.32 -7.01 -24.14
CA THR A 9 -10.14 -7.26 -24.95
C THR A 9 -10.17 -8.64 -25.60
N LEU A 10 -10.56 -9.70 -24.86
CA LEU A 10 -10.73 -11.04 -25.42
C LEU A 10 -11.86 -11.12 -26.45
N LYS A 11 -12.95 -10.36 -26.26
CA LYS A 11 -14.04 -10.28 -27.23
C LYS A 11 -13.62 -9.59 -28.53
N GLN A 12 -12.84 -8.51 -28.44
CA GLN A 12 -12.30 -7.86 -29.63
C GLN A 12 -11.28 -8.74 -30.35
N LEU A 13 -10.39 -9.38 -29.59
CA LEU A 13 -9.46 -10.36 -30.16
C LEU A 13 -10.20 -11.49 -30.90
N ALA A 14 -11.25 -12.06 -30.31
CA ALA A 14 -12.01 -13.12 -30.96
C ALA A 14 -12.59 -12.66 -32.31
N LYS A 15 -13.07 -11.41 -32.42
CA LYS A 15 -13.58 -10.82 -33.67
C LYS A 15 -12.51 -10.67 -34.73
N ASP A 16 -11.35 -10.13 -34.36
CA ASP A 16 -10.26 -9.93 -35.31
C ASP A 16 -9.67 -11.29 -35.74
N ALA A 17 -9.51 -12.22 -34.81
CA ALA A 17 -9.05 -13.58 -35.10
C ALA A 17 -10.03 -14.34 -36.01
N SER A 18 -11.34 -14.19 -35.81
CA SER A 18 -12.38 -14.73 -36.70
C SER A 18 -12.20 -14.24 -38.14
N ALA A 19 -11.97 -12.94 -38.33
CA ALA A 19 -11.73 -12.36 -39.65
C ALA A 19 -10.45 -12.89 -40.30
N VAL A 20 -9.35 -12.98 -39.54
CA VAL A 20 -8.07 -13.55 -40.03
C VAL A 20 -8.23 -15.01 -40.45
N PHE A 21 -8.89 -15.84 -39.63
CA PHE A 21 -9.08 -17.24 -39.98
C PHE A 21 -10.02 -17.43 -41.18
N ALA A 22 -11.05 -16.60 -41.32
CA ALA A 22 -11.90 -16.59 -42.51
C ALA A 22 -11.08 -16.27 -43.78
N GLU A 23 -10.21 -15.26 -43.72
CA GLU A 23 -9.32 -14.92 -44.85
C GLU A 23 -8.34 -16.05 -45.20
N ILE A 24 -7.78 -16.74 -44.20
CA ILE A 24 -6.86 -17.88 -44.42
C ILE A 24 -7.59 -19.06 -45.08
N VAL A 25 -8.83 -19.35 -44.65
CA VAL A 25 -9.65 -20.42 -45.23
C VAL A 25 -10.09 -20.05 -46.66
N ASP A 26 -10.51 -18.81 -46.90
CA ASP A 26 -10.83 -18.30 -48.23
C ASP A 26 -9.61 -18.27 -49.16
N GLY A 27 -8.41 -18.10 -48.60
CA GLY A 27 -7.11 -18.24 -49.27
C GLY A 27 -6.76 -19.68 -49.67
N GLY A 28 -7.57 -20.67 -49.27
CA GLY A 28 -7.46 -22.06 -49.69
C GLY A 28 -6.82 -23.01 -48.68
N GLN A 29 -6.58 -22.58 -47.44
CA GLN A 29 -6.09 -23.47 -46.39
C GLN A 29 -7.25 -24.25 -45.77
N GLU A 30 -7.19 -25.57 -45.80
CA GLU A 30 -8.26 -26.44 -45.29
C GLU A 30 -8.14 -26.69 -43.78
N ILE A 31 -9.27 -26.73 -43.08
CA ILE A 31 -9.33 -27.18 -41.68
C ILE A 31 -9.19 -28.71 -41.66
N PRO A 32 -8.20 -29.28 -40.96
CA PRO A 32 -8.05 -30.73 -40.89
C PRO A 32 -9.24 -31.38 -40.17
N TYR A 33 -9.60 -32.61 -40.58
CA TYR A 33 -10.65 -33.39 -39.92
C TYR A 33 -10.08 -34.71 -39.38
N GLU A 34 -10.61 -35.14 -38.25
CA GLU A 34 -10.38 -36.48 -37.70
C GLU A 34 -11.66 -37.31 -37.79
N ILE A 35 -11.51 -38.61 -37.99
CA ILE A 35 -12.62 -39.57 -37.99
C ILE A 35 -12.69 -40.16 -36.59
N ALA A 36 -13.68 -39.74 -35.81
CA ALA A 36 -13.97 -40.32 -34.50
C ALA A 36 -14.92 -41.52 -34.64
N GLU A 37 -14.63 -42.60 -33.92
CA GLU A 37 -15.58 -43.68 -33.71
C GLU A 37 -16.74 -43.14 -32.87
N SER A 38 -17.97 -43.39 -33.31
CA SER A 38 -19.16 -42.90 -32.61
C SER A 38 -19.31 -43.60 -31.26
N ASP A 39 -19.82 -42.87 -30.27
CA ASP A 39 -20.39 -43.41 -29.05
C ASP A 39 -21.38 -44.54 -29.39
N GLU A 40 -21.54 -45.53 -28.49
CA GLU A 40 -22.26 -46.82 -28.67
C GLU A 40 -23.69 -46.74 -29.28
N SER A 41 -24.23 -45.54 -29.50
CA SER A 41 -25.56 -45.26 -30.05
C SER A 41 -25.64 -44.97 -31.55
N SER A 42 -24.52 -44.78 -32.26
CA SER A 42 -24.53 -44.53 -33.72
C SER A 42 -23.54 -45.42 -34.47
N ALA A 43 -24.00 -46.01 -35.58
CA ALA A 43 -23.21 -46.90 -36.43
C ALA A 43 -22.36 -46.16 -37.49
N PHE A 44 -22.35 -44.83 -37.47
CA PHE A 44 -21.63 -44.00 -38.44
C PHE A 44 -20.45 -43.28 -37.79
N CYS A 45 -19.32 -43.22 -38.50
CA CYS A 45 -18.17 -42.42 -38.08
C CYS A 45 -18.54 -40.93 -38.08
N GLN A 46 -18.08 -40.20 -37.06
CA GLN A 46 -18.28 -38.74 -36.99
C GLN A 46 -17.01 -38.02 -37.46
N TYR A 47 -17.16 -37.06 -38.36
CA TYR A 47 -16.06 -36.18 -38.77
C TYR A 47 -15.97 -35.02 -37.79
N ARG A 48 -14.87 -34.94 -37.03
CA ARG A 48 -14.61 -33.85 -36.09
C ARG A 48 -13.58 -32.89 -36.70
N PRO A 49 -13.90 -31.61 -36.91
CA PRO A 49 -12.91 -30.64 -37.35
C PRO A 49 -11.88 -30.40 -36.25
N LEU A 50 -10.60 -30.35 -36.64
CA LEU A 50 -9.45 -30.10 -35.77
C LEU A 50 -9.10 -28.60 -35.74
N SER A 51 -10.10 -27.76 -35.50
CA SER A 51 -9.98 -26.30 -35.53
C SER A 51 -9.03 -25.79 -34.45
N ALA A 52 -8.98 -26.44 -33.28
CA ALA A 52 -7.99 -26.14 -32.24
C ALA A 52 -6.54 -26.38 -32.70
N LYS A 53 -6.30 -27.36 -33.60
CA LYS A 53 -4.99 -27.56 -34.23
C LYS A 53 -4.72 -26.47 -35.25
N PHE A 54 -5.70 -26.17 -36.10
CA PHE A 54 -5.61 -25.10 -37.10
C PHE A 54 -5.27 -23.74 -36.48
N VAL A 55 -5.91 -23.38 -35.36
CA VAL A 55 -5.63 -22.13 -34.61
C VAL A 55 -4.17 -22.11 -34.12
N ARG A 56 -3.67 -23.23 -33.58
CA ARG A 56 -2.30 -23.33 -33.07
C ARG A 56 -1.26 -23.24 -34.20
N ASP A 57 -1.52 -23.91 -35.32
CA ASP A 57 -0.62 -23.91 -36.48
C ASP A 57 -0.52 -22.50 -37.12
N ASN A 58 -1.61 -21.72 -37.04
CA ASN A 58 -1.68 -20.34 -37.56
C ASN A 58 -1.47 -19.26 -36.47
N ALA A 59 -0.98 -19.62 -35.28
CA ALA A 59 -0.79 -18.67 -34.18
C ALA A 59 0.19 -17.52 -34.51
N THR A 60 1.07 -17.71 -35.50
CA THR A 60 1.98 -16.65 -35.95
C THR A 60 1.25 -15.48 -36.60
N GLU A 61 0.21 -15.75 -37.41
CA GLU A 61 -0.60 -14.69 -38.04
C GLU A 61 -1.37 -13.88 -36.99
N LEU A 62 -1.84 -14.55 -35.93
CA LEU A 62 -2.50 -13.87 -34.81
C LEU A 62 -1.58 -12.93 -34.04
N ARG A 63 -0.28 -13.25 -33.93
CA ARG A 63 0.69 -12.42 -33.17
C ARG A 63 0.96 -11.06 -33.82
N GLU A 64 0.68 -10.93 -35.12
CA GLU A 64 0.80 -9.65 -35.83
C GLU A 64 -0.34 -8.67 -35.50
N LEU A 65 -1.45 -9.16 -34.95
CA LEU A 65 -2.59 -8.34 -34.56
C LEU A 65 -2.29 -7.46 -33.33
N GLU A 66 -2.70 -6.20 -33.39
CA GLU A 66 -2.60 -5.29 -32.24
C GLU A 66 -3.47 -5.78 -31.07
N THR A 67 -4.67 -6.30 -31.36
CA THR A 67 -5.59 -6.86 -30.36
C THR A 67 -5.06 -8.12 -29.68
N PHE A 68 -4.22 -8.91 -30.36
CA PHE A 68 -3.55 -10.06 -29.75
C PHE A 68 -2.51 -9.60 -28.72
N ARG A 69 -1.74 -8.56 -29.06
CA ARG A 69 -0.78 -7.95 -28.14
C ARG A 69 -1.48 -7.35 -26.92
N GLU A 70 -2.60 -6.65 -27.13
CA GLU A 70 -3.41 -6.07 -26.04
C GLU A 70 -3.99 -7.16 -25.13
N ALA A 71 -4.54 -8.23 -25.70
CA ALA A 71 -5.08 -9.36 -24.94
C ALA A 71 -4.00 -10.07 -24.12
N THR A 72 -2.83 -10.32 -24.73
CA THR A 72 -1.68 -10.93 -24.05
C THR A 72 -1.24 -10.08 -22.86
N GLU A 73 -1.14 -8.77 -23.06
CA GLU A 73 -0.77 -7.84 -21.98
C GLU A 73 -1.84 -7.78 -20.89
N THR A 74 -3.12 -7.84 -21.25
CA THR A 74 -4.23 -7.86 -20.30
C THR A 74 -4.23 -9.15 -19.48
N MET A 75 -4.06 -10.31 -20.13
CA MET A 75 -3.92 -11.61 -19.48
C MET A 75 -2.73 -11.62 -18.51
N ARG A 76 -1.58 -11.06 -18.94
CA ARG A 76 -0.38 -10.92 -18.10
C ARG A 76 -0.63 -10.04 -16.88
N ARG A 77 -1.35 -8.93 -17.02
CA ARG A 77 -1.69 -8.03 -15.90
C ARG A 77 -2.71 -8.63 -14.93
N SER A 78 -3.59 -9.48 -15.43
CA SER A 78 -4.59 -10.18 -14.61
C SER A 78 -4.00 -11.35 -13.81
N ASP A 79 -2.81 -11.82 -14.18
CA ASP A 79 -2.10 -12.97 -13.59
C ASP A 79 -2.88 -14.30 -13.62
N VAL A 80 -3.90 -14.40 -14.47
CA VAL A 80 -4.76 -15.59 -14.61
C VAL A 80 -4.14 -16.66 -15.52
N ALA A 81 -3.12 -16.27 -16.31
CA ALA A 81 -2.57 -17.13 -17.36
C ALA A 81 -1.92 -18.43 -16.84
N ALA A 82 -1.34 -18.41 -15.64
CA ALA A 82 -0.73 -19.61 -15.04
C ALA A 82 -1.78 -20.64 -14.68
N THR A 83 -2.72 -20.25 -13.80
CA THR A 83 -3.82 -21.09 -13.33
C THR A 83 -4.65 -21.63 -14.48
N TYR A 84 -4.98 -20.79 -15.48
CA TYR A 84 -5.76 -21.23 -16.64
C TYR A 84 -5.05 -22.32 -17.47
N LEU A 85 -3.73 -22.23 -17.64
CA LEU A 85 -2.96 -23.27 -18.33
C LEU A 85 -2.85 -24.55 -17.50
N GLU A 86 -2.67 -24.43 -16.19
CA GLU A 86 -2.57 -25.58 -15.29
C GLU A 86 -3.89 -26.36 -15.21
N GLU A 87 -5.03 -25.69 -15.10
CA GLU A 87 -6.35 -26.32 -15.15
C GLU A 87 -6.62 -27.01 -16.50
N ALA A 88 -6.08 -26.44 -17.58
CA ALA A 88 -6.08 -27.05 -18.89
C ALA A 88 -5.11 -28.25 -19.04
N GLY A 89 -4.32 -28.56 -18.00
CA GLY A 89 -3.31 -29.62 -18.02
C GLY A 89 -2.05 -29.27 -18.80
N ILE A 90 -1.80 -27.99 -19.08
CA ILE A 90 -0.65 -27.48 -19.81
C ILE A 90 0.35 -26.89 -18.81
N THR A 91 1.59 -27.38 -18.83
CA THR A 91 2.65 -26.81 -17.98
C THR A 91 2.94 -25.36 -18.38
N PRO A 92 2.75 -24.37 -17.48
CA PRO A 92 2.93 -22.98 -17.83
C PRO A 92 4.42 -22.64 -18.03
N PRO A 93 4.77 -21.87 -19.07
CA PRO A 93 6.12 -21.32 -19.23
C PRO A 93 6.55 -20.47 -18.03
N ALA A 94 7.85 -20.43 -17.74
CA ALA A 94 8.41 -19.61 -16.68
C ALA A 94 8.32 -18.11 -17.01
N ASP A 95 8.55 -17.73 -18.26
CA ASP A 95 8.44 -16.35 -18.73
C ASP A 95 6.98 -15.87 -18.75
N ALA A 96 6.73 -14.69 -18.17
CA ALA A 96 5.38 -14.15 -18.01
C ALA A 96 4.72 -13.77 -19.35
N VAL A 97 5.51 -13.34 -20.34
CA VAL A 97 5.00 -12.96 -21.66
C VAL A 97 4.68 -14.21 -22.48
N GLU A 98 5.57 -15.21 -22.48
CA GLU A 98 5.32 -16.51 -23.13
C GLU A 98 4.11 -17.21 -22.52
N ARG A 99 3.98 -17.19 -21.19
CA ARG A 99 2.84 -17.75 -20.47
C ARG A 99 1.53 -17.09 -20.87
N ALA A 100 1.47 -15.76 -20.88
CA ALA A 100 0.27 -15.04 -21.32
C ALA A 100 -0.05 -15.28 -22.80
N THR A 101 0.97 -15.34 -23.66
CA THR A 101 0.82 -15.61 -25.10
C THR A 101 0.23 -16.99 -25.33
N LEU A 102 0.73 -18.00 -24.60
CA LEU A 102 0.23 -19.37 -24.67
C LEU A 102 -1.21 -19.45 -24.17
N ALA A 103 -1.53 -18.78 -23.07
CA ALA A 103 -2.89 -18.74 -22.52
C ALA A 103 -3.89 -18.11 -23.50
N VAL A 104 -3.53 -17.01 -24.17
CA VAL A 104 -4.40 -16.36 -25.19
C VAL A 104 -4.59 -17.28 -26.40
N THR A 105 -3.51 -17.92 -26.87
CA THR A 105 -3.58 -18.86 -27.99
C THR A 105 -4.45 -20.07 -27.64
N TYR A 106 -4.33 -20.58 -26.41
CA TYR A 106 -5.14 -21.68 -25.91
C TYR A 106 -6.61 -21.28 -25.80
N PHE A 107 -6.93 -20.09 -25.28
CA PHE A 107 -8.29 -19.54 -25.25
C PHE A 107 -8.94 -19.53 -26.64
N LEU A 108 -8.23 -19.04 -27.68
CA LEU A 108 -8.74 -19.05 -29.05
C LEU A 108 -8.91 -20.47 -29.59
N ALA A 109 -7.96 -21.37 -29.32
CA ALA A 109 -8.06 -22.77 -29.73
C ALA A 109 -9.27 -23.46 -29.07
N ARG A 110 -9.53 -23.14 -27.81
CA ARG A 110 -10.66 -23.63 -27.02
C ARG A 110 -12.00 -23.10 -27.53
N LEU A 111 -12.06 -21.81 -27.91
CA LEU A 111 -13.25 -21.14 -28.43
C LEU A 111 -13.81 -21.84 -29.68
N TRP A 112 -12.93 -22.18 -30.64
CA TRP A 112 -13.32 -22.81 -31.91
C TRP A 112 -13.14 -24.33 -31.93
N ASP A 113 -12.81 -24.99 -30.83
CA ASP A 113 -12.64 -26.44 -30.83
C ASP A 113 -13.91 -27.14 -31.35
N GLY A 114 -13.72 -28.03 -32.34
CA GLY A 114 -14.80 -28.74 -33.01
C GLY A 114 -15.72 -27.88 -33.91
N CYS A 115 -15.33 -26.67 -34.31
CA CYS A 115 -16.10 -25.85 -35.27
C CYS A 115 -15.65 -26.08 -36.73
N SER A 116 -16.60 -26.13 -37.66
CA SER A 116 -16.30 -26.18 -39.10
C SER A 116 -15.99 -24.81 -39.71
N ASP A 117 -16.31 -23.73 -39.01
CA ASP A 117 -16.07 -22.34 -39.37
C ASP A 117 -15.56 -21.55 -38.15
N PHE A 118 -15.27 -20.26 -38.38
CA PHE A 118 -14.73 -19.36 -37.36
C PHE A 118 -15.71 -18.26 -36.97
N GLU A 119 -17.03 -18.47 -37.16
CA GLU A 119 -18.03 -17.52 -36.67
C GLU A 119 -18.04 -17.50 -35.13
N ILE A 120 -18.37 -16.33 -34.55
CA ILE A 120 -18.42 -16.18 -33.09
C ILE A 120 -19.83 -16.51 -32.60
N ASP A 121 -19.94 -17.66 -31.96
CA ASP A 121 -21.10 -18.04 -31.16
C ASP A 121 -20.98 -17.42 -29.76
N GLU A 122 -21.98 -16.64 -29.34
CA GLU A 122 -21.95 -15.90 -28.07
C GLU A 122 -22.04 -16.83 -26.85
N ASP A 123 -22.70 -17.98 -26.96
CA ASP A 123 -22.82 -18.95 -25.87
C ASP A 123 -21.47 -19.66 -25.66
N ARG A 124 -20.80 -20.07 -26.74
CA ARG A 124 -19.44 -20.64 -26.67
C ARG A 124 -18.42 -19.63 -26.18
N PHE A 125 -18.48 -18.39 -26.67
CA PHE A 125 -17.62 -17.33 -26.18
C PHE A 125 -17.81 -17.11 -24.67
N SER A 126 -19.07 -17.07 -24.22
CA SER A 126 -19.39 -16.93 -22.80
C SER A 126 -18.88 -18.11 -21.97
N ALA A 127 -18.95 -19.34 -22.50
CA ALA A 127 -18.43 -20.53 -21.83
C ALA A 127 -16.90 -20.52 -21.73
N ALA A 128 -16.19 -20.27 -22.83
CA ALA A 128 -14.72 -20.20 -22.85
C ALA A 128 -14.18 -19.04 -21.99
N LEU A 129 -14.88 -17.90 -21.97
CA LEU A 129 -14.56 -16.81 -21.08
C LEU A 129 -14.85 -17.15 -19.62
N GLY A 130 -15.92 -17.92 -19.36
CA GLY A 130 -16.26 -18.44 -18.04
C GLY A 130 -15.11 -19.25 -17.44
N GLU A 131 -14.51 -20.16 -18.22
CA GLU A 131 -13.33 -20.94 -17.80
C GLU A 131 -12.19 -20.01 -17.34
N VAL A 132 -11.85 -18.98 -18.12
CA VAL A 132 -10.81 -18.00 -17.74
C VAL A 132 -11.21 -17.18 -16.50
N GLU A 133 -12.48 -16.78 -16.40
CA GLU A 133 -13.00 -16.01 -15.26
C GLU A 133 -13.03 -16.82 -13.95
N GLU A 134 -13.24 -18.14 -14.05
CA GLU A 134 -13.17 -19.10 -12.94
C GLU A 134 -11.75 -19.22 -12.40
N CYS A 135 -10.74 -19.31 -13.27
CA CYS A 135 -9.32 -19.27 -12.84
C CYS A 135 -8.92 -17.93 -12.19
N ALA A 136 -9.70 -16.86 -12.42
CA ALA A 136 -9.50 -15.57 -11.79
C ALA A 136 -10.17 -15.45 -10.41
N GLU A 137 -10.94 -16.46 -10.00
CA GLU A 137 -11.50 -16.55 -8.65
C GLU A 137 -10.41 -16.92 -7.62
N PRO A 138 -10.51 -16.38 -6.39
CA PRO A 138 -9.55 -16.70 -5.35
C PRO A 138 -9.57 -18.20 -5.05
N GLU A 139 -8.40 -18.83 -5.03
CA GLU A 139 -8.23 -20.24 -4.68
C GLU A 139 -8.73 -20.53 -3.25
N ALA A 140 -9.05 -21.79 -2.98
CA ALA A 140 -9.49 -22.24 -1.66
C ALA A 140 -8.41 -21.97 -0.60
N GLY A 141 -8.56 -20.88 0.16
CA GLY A 141 -7.55 -20.42 1.12
C GLY A 141 -7.18 -18.95 0.98
N GLU A 142 -7.75 -18.19 0.04
CA GLU A 142 -7.49 -16.76 -0.09
C GLU A 142 -8.65 -15.88 0.43
N VAL A 143 -8.27 -14.76 1.04
CA VAL A 143 -9.19 -13.64 1.34
C VAL A 143 -8.98 -12.54 0.32
N GLU A 144 -10.04 -12.20 -0.38
CA GLU A 144 -10.12 -11.00 -1.19
C GLU A 144 -10.78 -9.89 -0.39
N ALA A 145 -10.14 -8.73 -0.31
CA ALA A 145 -10.64 -7.56 0.37
C ALA A 145 -10.64 -6.34 -0.55
N ILE A 146 -11.69 -5.53 -0.45
CA ILE A 146 -11.82 -4.26 -1.15
C ILE A 146 -12.24 -3.13 -0.22
N VAL A 147 -11.78 -1.92 -0.52
CA VAL A 147 -12.21 -0.71 0.19
C VAL A 147 -12.28 0.49 -0.77
N PRO A 148 -13.37 1.28 -0.77
CA PRO A 148 -13.47 2.48 -1.59
C PRO A 148 -12.44 3.51 -1.18
N LEU A 149 -11.85 4.16 -2.18
CA LEU A 149 -10.89 5.22 -2.01
C LEU A 149 -11.58 6.57 -2.24
N ILE A 150 -11.78 7.31 -1.17
CA ILE A 150 -12.52 8.58 -1.20
C ILE A 150 -11.58 9.71 -1.58
N GLY A 151 -12.02 10.53 -2.55
CA GLY A 151 -11.29 11.70 -3.02
C GLY A 151 -10.20 11.41 -4.05
N PHE A 152 -10.02 10.16 -4.49
CA PHE A 152 -9.00 9.78 -5.46
C PHE A 152 -9.52 9.75 -6.90
N THR A 153 -8.70 10.22 -7.84
CA THR A 153 -8.94 10.18 -9.28
C THR A 153 -7.63 9.89 -10.02
N ALA A 154 -7.69 9.06 -11.05
CA ALA A 154 -6.57 8.75 -11.94
C ALA A 154 -7.08 8.50 -13.37
N PRO A 155 -6.25 8.71 -14.41
CA PRO A 155 -6.61 8.39 -15.79
C PRO A 155 -6.64 6.88 -16.05
N THR A 156 -5.76 6.12 -15.38
CA THR A 156 -5.61 4.67 -15.54
C THR A 156 -6.67 3.91 -14.73
N SER A 157 -7.18 2.81 -15.28
CA SER A 157 -8.16 1.94 -14.61
C SER A 157 -7.55 1.09 -13.49
N ARG A 158 -6.25 0.80 -13.53
CA ARG A 158 -5.56 -0.10 -12.61
C ARG A 158 -4.13 0.33 -12.32
N ILE A 159 -3.77 0.37 -11.04
CA ILE A 159 -2.42 0.70 -10.55
C ILE A 159 -1.99 -0.38 -9.57
N GLU A 160 -1.07 -1.23 -10.01
CA GLU A 160 -0.40 -2.22 -9.14
C GLU A 160 0.52 -1.57 -8.10
N LEU A 161 0.42 -2.02 -6.85
CA LEU A 161 1.28 -1.68 -5.71
C LEU A 161 1.67 -2.97 -4.96
N PRO A 162 2.71 -2.94 -4.11
CA PRO A 162 3.10 -4.13 -3.33
C PRO A 162 1.99 -4.62 -2.39
N GLY A 163 1.43 -5.78 -2.71
CA GLY A 163 0.38 -6.46 -1.94
C GLY A 163 -1.03 -5.88 -2.12
N ALA A 164 -1.26 -4.93 -3.04
CA ALA A 164 -2.59 -4.40 -3.35
C ALA A 164 -2.61 -3.71 -4.71
N ALA A 165 -3.80 -3.59 -5.32
CA ALA A 165 -4.03 -2.81 -6.52
C ALA A 165 -5.06 -1.71 -6.26
N ILE A 166 -4.87 -0.52 -6.84
CA ILE A 166 -5.93 0.48 -6.93
C ILE A 166 -6.63 0.28 -8.27
N VAL A 167 -7.92 -0.01 -8.25
CA VAL A 167 -8.70 -0.34 -9.45
C VAL A 167 -9.96 0.51 -9.52
N ARG A 168 -10.42 0.78 -10.75
CA ARG A 168 -11.70 1.44 -10.99
C ARG A 168 -12.84 0.46 -10.69
N ALA A 169 -13.84 0.89 -9.94
CA ALA A 169 -14.89 0.01 -9.43
C ALA A 169 -15.77 -0.59 -10.53
N ASP A 170 -15.87 0.08 -11.69
CA ASP A 170 -16.58 -0.39 -12.88
C ASP A 170 -15.78 -1.41 -13.71
N THR A 171 -14.52 -1.69 -13.36
CA THR A 171 -13.70 -2.70 -14.06
C THR A 171 -13.61 -4.02 -13.31
N VAL A 172 -14.10 -4.07 -12.07
CA VAL A 172 -14.02 -5.24 -11.19
C VAL A 172 -15.39 -5.58 -10.59
N ASP A 173 -15.59 -6.86 -10.27
CA ASP A 173 -16.77 -7.33 -9.54
C ASP A 173 -16.74 -6.86 -8.08
N VAL A 174 -17.45 -5.77 -7.80
CA VAL A 174 -17.60 -5.20 -6.46
C VAL A 174 -19.07 -5.06 -6.08
N PRO A 175 -19.41 -5.10 -4.78
CA PRO A 175 -20.75 -4.80 -4.31
C PRO A 175 -21.24 -3.45 -4.83
N PRO A 176 -22.53 -3.32 -5.17
CA PRO A 176 -23.08 -2.09 -5.74
C PRO A 176 -22.93 -0.90 -4.77
N GLU A 177 -22.83 -1.14 -3.47
CA GLU A 177 -22.53 -0.11 -2.47
C GLU A 177 -21.09 0.40 -2.55
N ALA A 178 -20.13 -0.46 -2.92
CA ALA A 178 -18.72 -0.10 -3.08
C ALA A 178 -18.47 0.68 -4.38
N ALA A 179 -19.26 0.42 -5.41
CA ALA A 179 -19.19 1.13 -6.69
C ALA A 179 -19.80 2.54 -6.64
N ARG A 180 -20.69 2.82 -5.67
CA ARG A 180 -21.31 4.14 -5.51
C ARG A 180 -20.34 5.13 -4.89
N SER A 181 -20.20 6.30 -5.51
CA SER A 181 -19.50 7.41 -4.87
C SER A 181 -20.40 7.94 -3.74
N GLU A 182 -19.97 7.78 -2.48
CA GLU A 182 -20.61 8.45 -1.33
C GLU A 182 -20.26 9.95 -1.34
N ARG A 183 -20.64 10.69 -2.41
CA ARG A 183 -20.68 12.15 -2.35
C ARG A 183 -22.05 12.59 -1.85
N ALA A 184 -22.06 13.36 -0.75
CA ALA A 184 -23.25 14.02 -0.22
C ALA A 184 -23.74 15.23 -1.06
N GLY A 185 -23.42 15.29 -2.36
CA GLY A 185 -23.78 16.39 -3.24
C GLY A 185 -23.69 15.96 -4.69
N GLY A 186 -24.82 15.96 -5.40
CA GLY A 186 -25.05 15.39 -6.72
C GLY A 186 -24.29 16.05 -7.89
N GLY A 187 -22.97 16.05 -7.83
CA GLY A 187 -22.12 16.19 -9.01
C GLY A 187 -22.08 14.88 -9.80
N GLU A 188 -21.83 14.98 -11.11
CA GLU A 188 -21.76 13.89 -12.07
C GLU A 188 -20.95 12.67 -11.58
N TRP A 189 -21.33 11.51 -12.12
CA TRP A 189 -20.83 10.17 -11.83
C TRP A 189 -19.31 10.07 -12.11
N GLU A 190 -18.46 10.53 -11.19
CA GLU A 190 -17.03 10.27 -11.24
C GLU A 190 -16.77 8.78 -10.89
N PRO A 191 -15.92 8.07 -11.66
CA PRO A 191 -15.64 6.68 -11.40
C PRO A 191 -15.02 6.50 -10.01
N THR A 192 -15.65 5.67 -9.19
CA THR A 192 -15.15 5.31 -7.85
C THR A 192 -13.94 4.39 -8.01
N PHE A 193 -12.84 4.69 -7.32
CA PHE A 193 -11.72 3.77 -7.21
C PHE A 193 -11.82 2.97 -5.92
N VAL A 194 -11.39 1.72 -5.96
CA VAL A 194 -11.27 0.85 -4.78
C VAL A 194 -9.83 0.34 -4.68
N ILE A 195 -9.36 0.13 -3.45
CA ILE A 195 -8.16 -0.67 -3.20
C ILE A 195 -8.62 -2.12 -3.11
N SER A 196 -8.00 -3.01 -3.88
CA SER A 196 -8.17 -4.45 -3.83
C SER A 196 -6.90 -5.09 -3.29
N ALA A 197 -7.04 -6.01 -2.34
CA ALA A 197 -5.95 -6.80 -1.79
C ALA A 197 -6.36 -8.28 -1.73
N ARG A 198 -5.44 -9.16 -2.10
CA ARG A 198 -5.58 -10.62 -1.92
C ARG A 198 -4.54 -11.07 -0.92
N ILE A 199 -4.97 -11.85 0.06
CA ILE A 199 -4.12 -12.33 1.14
C ILE A 199 -4.42 -13.80 1.39
N GLU A 200 -3.38 -14.62 1.35
CA GLU A 200 -3.44 -16.04 1.73
C GLU A 200 -3.82 -16.16 3.22
N LEU A 201 -4.74 -17.09 3.50
CA LEU A 201 -5.05 -17.53 4.85
C LEU A 201 -3.96 -18.48 5.32
N ASP A 202 -3.32 -18.14 6.43
CA ASP A 202 -2.43 -19.08 7.10
C ASP A 202 -3.28 -20.21 7.70
N ALA A 203 -2.86 -21.46 7.53
CA ALA A 203 -3.54 -22.63 8.09
C ALA A 203 -3.77 -22.51 9.61
N ASP A 204 -2.88 -21.83 10.33
CA ASP A 204 -2.93 -21.64 11.78
C ASP A 204 -3.55 -20.29 12.22
N GLY A 205 -3.66 -19.30 11.33
CA GLY A 205 -3.99 -17.91 11.69
C GLY A 205 -5.48 -17.55 11.60
N GLY A 206 -6.28 -18.38 10.90
CA GLY A 206 -7.71 -18.15 10.67
C GLY A 206 -8.04 -16.80 10.05
N LEU A 207 -9.34 -16.45 10.03
CA LEU A 207 -9.84 -15.20 9.43
C LEU A 207 -9.41 -13.94 10.21
N SER A 208 -9.09 -14.05 11.50
CA SER A 208 -8.73 -12.91 12.34
C SER A 208 -7.38 -12.32 11.93
N GLY A 209 -6.36 -13.16 11.69
CA GLY A 209 -5.04 -12.69 11.25
C GLY A 209 -5.08 -12.09 9.84
N ALA A 210 -5.91 -12.63 8.95
CA ALA A 210 -6.09 -12.07 7.61
C ALA A 210 -6.68 -10.65 7.65
N GLY A 211 -7.65 -10.39 8.53
CA GLY A 211 -8.26 -9.06 8.70
C GLY A 211 -7.24 -7.97 9.07
N GLU A 212 -6.32 -8.26 9.99
CA GLU A 212 -5.26 -7.32 10.38
C GLU A 212 -4.29 -7.05 9.24
N ARG A 213 -3.91 -8.08 8.46
CA ARG A 213 -3.05 -7.92 7.28
C ARG A 213 -3.72 -7.09 6.19
N VAL A 214 -5.02 -7.28 5.98
CA VAL A 214 -5.83 -6.46 5.05
C VAL A 214 -5.82 -5.00 5.49
N ALA A 215 -6.15 -4.74 6.75
CA ALA A 215 -6.20 -3.38 7.28
C ALA A 215 -4.83 -2.67 7.16
N ALA A 216 -3.75 -3.36 7.56
CA ALA A 216 -2.38 -2.83 7.43
C ALA A 216 -1.99 -2.56 5.97
N THR A 217 -2.48 -3.36 5.03
CA THR A 217 -2.24 -3.15 3.60
C THR A 217 -2.97 -1.91 3.08
N PHE A 218 -4.24 -1.71 3.44
CA PHE A 218 -5.00 -0.53 3.06
C PHE A 218 -4.44 0.76 3.66
N GLU A 219 -4.07 0.73 4.95
CA GLU A 219 -3.39 1.85 5.62
C GLU A 219 -2.08 2.19 4.93
N ARG A 220 -1.29 1.19 4.53
CA ARG A 220 -0.03 1.38 3.81
C ARG A 220 -0.24 2.05 2.45
N VAL A 221 -1.25 1.65 1.69
CA VAL A 221 -1.58 2.27 0.39
C VAL A 221 -1.96 3.73 0.58
N VAL A 222 -2.85 4.04 1.52
CA VAL A 222 -3.27 5.43 1.78
C VAL A 222 -2.10 6.28 2.29
N THR A 223 -1.29 5.74 3.20
CA THR A 223 -0.06 6.40 3.68
C THR A 223 0.89 6.69 2.53
N THR A 224 1.04 5.76 1.58
CA THR A 224 1.90 5.97 0.40
C THR A 224 1.39 7.12 -0.46
N LEU A 225 0.08 7.18 -0.74
CA LEU A 225 -0.54 8.28 -1.48
C LEU A 225 -0.36 9.61 -0.75
N ARG A 226 -0.64 9.63 0.56
CA ARG A 226 -0.46 10.79 1.44
C ARG A 226 1.00 11.19 1.61
N LEU A 227 1.99 10.32 1.42
CA LEU A 227 3.40 10.72 1.39
C LEU A 227 3.83 11.24 0.03
N TYR A 228 3.32 10.64 -1.05
CA TYR A 228 3.71 10.99 -2.41
C TYR A 228 3.45 12.46 -2.73
N LYS A 229 2.21 12.93 -2.46
CA LYS A 229 1.82 14.34 -2.64
C LYS A 229 0.60 14.76 -1.84
N GLY A 230 0.43 16.07 -1.70
CA GLY A 230 -0.71 16.69 -1.02
C GLY A 230 -2.04 16.33 -1.66
N GLY A 231 -3.08 16.14 -0.84
CA GLY A 231 -4.44 15.86 -1.30
C GLY A 231 -5.27 15.16 -0.22
N GLY A 232 -6.58 15.28 -0.34
CA GLY A 232 -7.59 14.69 0.51
C GLY A 232 -7.97 13.30 0.01
N VAL A 233 -7.13 12.32 0.34
CA VAL A 233 -7.39 10.91 0.08
C VAL A 233 -7.55 10.14 1.39
N GLY A 234 -8.48 9.19 1.41
CA GLY A 234 -8.71 8.32 2.56
C GLY A 234 -9.59 7.13 2.20
N LEU A 235 -9.71 6.19 3.13
CA LEU A 235 -10.57 5.03 2.96
C LEU A 235 -12.04 5.38 3.20
N GLY A 236 -12.93 4.69 2.53
CA GLY A 236 -14.36 4.70 2.86
C GLY A 236 -14.61 4.12 4.26
N PRO A 237 -15.75 4.46 4.90
CA PRO A 237 -16.08 3.98 6.25
C PRO A 237 -16.30 2.46 6.33
N HIS A 238 -16.51 1.82 5.18
CA HIS A 238 -16.76 0.39 5.08
C HIS A 238 -15.93 -0.19 3.94
N GLY A 239 -15.44 -1.41 4.16
CA GLY A 239 -14.84 -2.27 3.16
C GLY A 239 -15.64 -3.56 3.03
N TRP A 240 -15.23 -4.41 2.11
CA TRP A 240 -15.84 -5.73 1.90
C TRP A 240 -14.75 -6.78 1.79
N VAL A 241 -15.04 -7.95 2.35
CA VAL A 241 -14.16 -9.13 2.28
C VAL A 241 -14.96 -10.33 1.79
N ARG A 242 -14.33 -11.20 1.01
CA ARG A 242 -14.85 -12.53 0.68
C ARG A 242 -13.72 -13.55 0.73
N VAL A 243 -14.10 -14.80 1.00
CA VAL A 243 -13.19 -15.96 0.99
C VAL A 243 -13.63 -16.82 -0.18
N ALA A 244 -12.74 -17.22 -1.09
CA ALA A 244 -12.96 -18.22 -2.16
C ALA A 244 -14.45 -18.52 -2.52
N GLY A 245 -15.05 -17.71 -3.41
CA GLY A 245 -16.43 -17.91 -3.88
C GLY A 245 -17.57 -17.52 -2.91
N ASP A 246 -17.25 -17.12 -1.67
CA ASP A 246 -18.23 -16.64 -0.70
C ASP A 246 -18.78 -15.24 -1.07
N ARG A 247 -19.95 -14.91 -0.51
CA ARG A 247 -20.56 -13.59 -0.69
C ARG A 247 -19.73 -12.51 0.01
N TRP A 248 -19.70 -11.32 -0.59
CA TRP A 248 -19.10 -10.14 0.03
C TRP A 248 -19.70 -9.86 1.42
N ARG A 249 -18.85 -9.87 2.44
CA ARG A 249 -19.17 -9.49 3.82
C ARG A 249 -18.62 -8.10 4.11
N ARG A 250 -19.46 -7.22 4.63
CA ARG A 250 -19.08 -5.84 4.96
C ARG A 250 -18.24 -5.80 6.24
N ILE A 251 -17.17 -5.04 6.23
CA ILE A 251 -16.31 -4.75 7.39
C ILE A 251 -16.24 -3.24 7.64
N ALA A 252 -16.09 -2.85 8.90
CA ALA A 252 -15.78 -1.47 9.25
C ALA A 252 -14.28 -1.23 9.06
N THR A 253 -13.91 -0.16 8.39
CA THR A 253 -12.49 0.20 8.18
C THR A 253 -11.93 1.00 9.36
N GLY A 254 -12.81 1.57 10.20
CA GLY A 254 -12.42 2.53 11.24
C GLY A 254 -11.85 3.84 10.69
N ALA A 255 -11.88 4.05 9.38
CA ALA A 255 -11.24 5.18 8.74
C ALA A 255 -11.95 6.50 9.04
N GLY A 256 -11.14 7.52 9.35
CA GLY A 256 -11.61 8.89 9.50
C GLY A 256 -12.08 9.50 8.17
N ARG A 257 -12.84 10.59 8.25
CA ARG A 257 -13.24 11.35 7.06
C ARG A 257 -12.00 11.95 6.40
N PRO A 258 -11.79 11.75 5.08
CA PRO A 258 -10.65 12.36 4.40
C PRO A 258 -10.74 13.89 4.43
N ARG A 259 -9.56 14.53 4.37
CA ARG A 259 -9.45 15.99 4.23
C ARG A 259 -10.12 16.47 2.94
N THR A 260 -10.46 17.75 2.92
CA THR A 260 -10.94 18.43 1.72
C THR A 260 -9.83 18.62 0.69
N GLY A 261 -10.21 18.69 -0.59
CA GLY A 261 -9.29 18.84 -1.71
C GLY A 261 -9.02 17.47 -2.33
N GLY A 262 -9.47 17.24 -3.57
CA GLY A 262 -9.30 15.94 -4.22
C GLY A 262 -7.83 15.55 -4.39
N TYR A 263 -7.61 14.27 -4.68
CA TYR A 263 -6.33 13.69 -5.02
C TYR A 263 -6.39 13.22 -6.48
N LYS A 264 -5.65 13.89 -7.36
CA LYS A 264 -5.60 13.55 -8.78
C LYS A 264 -4.22 13.06 -9.15
N LEU A 265 -4.08 11.80 -9.54
CA LEU A 265 -2.83 11.22 -10.04
C LEU A 265 -2.75 11.35 -11.57
N THR A 266 -1.59 11.68 -12.12
CA THR A 266 -1.33 11.62 -13.57
C THR A 266 -0.61 10.33 -13.95
N GLU A 267 -0.59 9.99 -15.23
CA GLU A 267 0.04 8.75 -15.71
C GLU A 267 1.56 8.73 -15.47
N ASP A 268 2.23 9.86 -15.69
CA ASP A 268 3.67 10.04 -15.45
C ASP A 268 4.10 9.85 -13.99
N GLU A 269 3.16 10.04 -13.04
CA GLU A 269 3.43 9.91 -11.60
C GLU A 269 3.40 8.45 -11.11
N ILE A 270 2.79 7.54 -11.88
CA ILE A 270 2.55 6.13 -11.48
C ILE A 270 3.86 5.38 -11.20
N PRO A 271 4.92 5.45 -12.04
CA PRO A 271 6.18 4.76 -11.76
C PRO A 271 6.80 5.21 -10.44
N ALA A 272 6.87 6.52 -10.20
CA ALA A 272 7.43 7.07 -8.97
C ALA A 272 6.60 6.71 -7.72
N LEU A 273 5.27 6.60 -7.86
CA LEU A 273 4.40 6.12 -6.78
C LEU A 273 4.69 4.65 -6.45
N ARG A 274 4.89 3.80 -7.44
CA ARG A 274 5.25 2.38 -7.25
C ARG A 274 6.58 2.22 -6.51
N ASP A 275 7.57 3.02 -6.86
CA ASP A 275 8.89 3.02 -6.21
C ASP A 275 8.78 3.42 -4.73
N LEU A 276 7.97 4.45 -4.44
CA LEU A 276 7.69 4.86 -3.08
C LEU A 276 6.93 3.76 -2.31
N ALA A 277 5.94 3.11 -2.93
CA ALA A 277 5.18 2.03 -2.29
C ALA A 277 6.06 0.83 -1.89
N ARG A 278 7.03 0.47 -2.73
CA ARG A 278 8.04 -0.55 -2.41
C ARG A 278 8.88 -0.12 -1.20
N SER A 279 9.31 1.13 -1.19
CA SER A 279 10.11 1.71 -0.11
C SER A 279 9.38 1.73 1.23
N VAL A 280 8.11 2.18 1.24
CA VAL A 280 7.22 2.21 2.42
C VAL A 280 6.95 0.81 2.97
N SER A 281 6.93 -0.23 2.11
CA SER A 281 6.69 -1.61 2.55
C SER A 281 7.85 -2.20 3.36
N VAL A 282 9.07 -1.70 3.15
CA VAL A 282 10.31 -2.28 3.72
C VAL A 282 10.89 -1.42 4.86
N HIS A 283 11.04 -0.11 4.65
CA HIS A 283 11.87 0.76 5.49
C HIS A 283 11.32 1.06 6.91
N PRO A 284 10.00 1.27 7.12
CA PRO A 284 9.45 1.53 8.45
C PRO A 284 9.68 0.39 9.46
N LYS A 285 9.85 -0.86 8.99
CA LYS A 285 10.13 -2.01 9.85
C LYS A 285 11.57 -2.00 10.39
N ARG A 286 12.49 -1.32 9.70
CA ARG A 286 13.91 -1.28 10.04
C ARG A 286 14.27 -0.11 10.97
N VAL A 287 13.53 0.99 10.92
CA VAL A 287 13.87 2.24 11.65
C VAL A 287 12.73 2.70 12.56
N SER A 288 12.88 2.50 13.87
CA SER A 288 11.84 2.77 14.87
C SER A 288 11.44 4.25 15.01
N ARG A 289 12.37 5.18 14.76
CA ARG A 289 12.09 6.64 14.75
C ARG A 289 11.25 7.05 13.55
N LEU A 290 11.58 6.53 12.37
CA LEU A 290 10.85 6.78 11.13
C LEU A 290 9.40 6.29 11.24
N ARG A 291 9.19 5.10 11.81
CA ARG A 291 7.85 4.58 12.10
C ARG A 291 7.04 5.51 13.01
N ARG A 292 7.64 6.02 14.09
CA ARG A 292 6.98 6.96 15.01
C ARG A 292 6.64 8.30 14.35
N ALA A 293 7.55 8.83 13.54
CA ALA A 293 7.32 10.06 12.79
C ALA A 293 6.20 9.89 11.76
N LEU A 294 6.14 8.73 11.09
CA LEU A 294 5.08 8.41 10.14
C LEU A 294 3.69 8.33 10.82
N LEU A 295 3.60 7.68 11.98
CA LEU A 295 2.35 7.63 12.75
C LEU A 295 1.87 9.04 13.15
N ARG A 296 2.80 9.94 13.50
CA ARG A 296 2.47 11.33 13.80
C ARG A 296 2.06 12.12 12.57
N PHE A 297 2.70 11.88 11.43
CA PHE A 297 2.30 12.46 10.17
C PHE A 297 0.84 12.08 9.82
N GLU A 298 0.49 10.79 9.88
CA GLU A 298 -0.88 10.34 9.63
C GLU A 298 -1.88 10.91 10.66
N SER A 299 -1.51 10.93 11.95
CA SER A 299 -2.35 11.53 13.00
C SER A 299 -2.63 13.01 12.74
N GLY A 300 -1.62 13.74 12.25
CA GLY A 300 -1.76 15.13 11.82
C GLY A 300 -2.71 15.26 10.63
N LEU A 301 -2.60 14.38 9.64
CA LEU A 301 -3.50 14.35 8.48
C LEU A 301 -4.96 14.07 8.84
N ASP A 302 -5.23 13.33 9.92
CA ASP A 302 -6.59 13.05 10.37
C ASP A 302 -7.22 14.20 11.20
N ARG A 303 -6.44 15.24 11.56
CA ARG A 303 -6.98 16.45 12.21
C ARG A 303 -7.82 17.30 11.25
N ARG A 304 -8.80 18.02 11.80
CA ARG A 304 -9.76 18.84 11.03
C ARG A 304 -9.16 20.11 10.43
N GLY A 305 -8.10 20.65 11.03
CA GLY A 305 -7.44 21.88 10.58
C GLY A 305 -5.93 21.76 10.57
N ALA A 306 -5.28 22.57 9.74
CA ALA A 306 -3.81 22.61 9.65
C ALA A 306 -3.18 23.02 10.99
N VAL A 307 -3.78 23.97 11.70
CA VAL A 307 -3.30 24.44 13.01
C VAL A 307 -3.42 23.33 14.07
N ASP A 308 -4.53 22.58 14.09
CA ASP A 308 -4.69 21.42 14.99
C ASP A 308 -3.66 20.31 14.70
N ALA A 309 -3.26 20.16 13.44
CA ALA A 309 -2.27 19.19 12.99
C ALA A 309 -0.82 19.59 13.32
N LEU A 310 -0.57 20.87 13.64
CA LEU A 310 0.76 21.42 13.82
C LEU A 310 1.58 20.64 14.85
N ASN A 311 0.98 20.36 16.01
CA ASN A 311 1.64 19.65 17.10
C ASN A 311 2.07 18.23 16.67
N ASP A 312 1.20 17.50 15.97
CA ASP A 312 1.54 16.16 15.49
C ASP A 312 2.68 16.21 14.45
N HIS A 313 2.68 17.19 13.53
CA HIS A 313 3.78 17.35 12.58
C HIS A 313 5.11 17.78 13.25
N LEU A 314 5.07 18.68 14.24
CA LEU A 314 6.26 19.07 15.01
C LEU A 314 6.80 17.90 15.83
N LEU A 315 5.94 17.09 16.45
CA LEU A 315 6.35 15.86 17.12
C LEU A 315 6.99 14.86 16.14
N GLY A 316 6.47 14.78 14.91
CA GLY A 316 7.09 14.00 13.84
C GLY A 316 8.51 14.45 13.54
N LEU A 317 8.73 15.76 13.36
CA LEU A 317 10.07 16.33 13.15
C LEU A 317 10.99 16.10 14.35
N ARG A 318 10.47 16.27 15.57
CA ARG A 318 11.21 16.02 16.81
C ARG A 318 11.69 14.57 16.91
N PHE A 319 10.83 13.59 16.60
CA PHE A 319 11.24 12.18 16.60
C PHE A 319 12.37 11.86 15.62
N LEU A 320 12.45 12.60 14.51
CA LEU A 320 13.48 12.41 13.49
C LEU A 320 14.79 13.12 13.84
N LEU A 321 14.72 14.35 14.37
CA LEU A 321 15.84 15.29 14.33
C LEU A 321 16.24 15.88 15.70
N GLU A 322 15.43 15.71 16.73
CA GLU A 322 15.72 16.25 18.06
C GLU A 322 16.79 15.42 18.80
N GLY A 323 17.50 16.08 19.71
CA GLY A 323 18.60 15.52 20.50
C GLY A 323 19.97 16.11 20.17
N GLU A 324 20.98 15.80 20.98
CA GLU A 324 22.35 16.26 20.73
C GLU A 324 22.97 15.50 19.56
N GLY A 325 23.73 16.20 18.72
CA GLY A 325 24.44 15.64 17.58
C GLY A 325 25.71 16.45 17.27
N PRO A 326 26.60 15.95 16.39
CA PRO A 326 27.95 16.47 16.20
C PRO A 326 28.04 17.96 15.88
N ALA A 327 27.06 18.50 15.15
CA ALA A 327 27.04 19.91 14.77
C ALA A 327 26.54 20.85 15.88
N GLY A 328 25.97 20.32 16.98
CA GLY A 328 25.46 21.12 18.10
C GLY A 328 24.28 22.06 17.74
N VAL A 329 23.64 21.87 16.58
CA VAL A 329 22.57 22.74 16.10
C VAL A 329 21.18 22.26 16.55
N GLY A 330 20.24 23.21 16.63
CA GLY A 330 18.85 22.93 16.98
C GLY A 330 18.01 22.33 15.83
N LEU A 331 16.81 21.86 16.18
CA LEU A 331 15.81 21.28 15.27
C LEU A 331 15.56 22.12 14.00
N PRO A 332 15.37 23.46 14.05
CA PRO A 332 15.11 24.26 12.85
C PRO A 332 16.21 24.17 11.80
N MET A 333 17.48 24.14 12.23
CA MET A 333 18.62 24.11 11.31
C MET A 333 18.77 22.74 10.64
N ARG A 334 18.59 21.65 11.40
CA ARG A 334 18.61 20.29 10.82
C ARG A 334 17.48 20.06 9.84
N ALA A 335 16.28 20.52 10.18
CA ALA A 335 15.12 20.40 9.29
C ALA A 335 15.35 21.18 8.00
N ALA A 336 15.95 22.37 8.07
CA ALA A 336 16.34 23.15 6.91
C ALA A 336 17.40 22.43 6.05
N ALA A 337 18.45 21.89 6.66
CA ALA A 337 19.52 21.17 5.97
C ALA A 337 19.02 19.97 5.16
N LEU A 338 18.04 19.23 5.69
CA LEU A 338 17.45 18.06 5.01
C LEU A 338 16.42 18.42 3.95
N ALA A 339 15.92 19.64 3.92
CA ALA A 339 14.77 19.99 3.09
C ALA A 339 15.11 20.83 1.86
N ALA A 340 16.17 21.62 1.93
CA ALA A 340 16.62 22.43 0.81
C ALA A 340 18.12 22.71 0.90
N ASP A 341 18.67 23.27 -0.17
CA ASP A 341 20.07 23.70 -0.27
C ASP A 341 20.17 25.23 -0.35
N GLY A 342 21.33 25.77 0.06
CA GLY A 342 21.65 27.20 -0.05
C GLY A 342 20.64 28.12 0.64
N ASP A 343 20.28 29.22 -0.03
CA ASP A 343 19.48 30.32 0.52
C ASP A 343 18.08 29.91 1.00
N GLN A 344 17.52 28.83 0.45
CA GLN A 344 16.21 28.31 0.85
C GLN A 344 16.22 27.77 2.29
N ARG A 345 17.38 27.37 2.81
CA ARG A 345 17.49 26.87 4.19
C ARG A 345 17.15 27.93 5.23
N THR A 346 17.49 29.20 4.98
CA THR A 346 17.14 30.31 5.90
C THR A 346 15.63 30.48 6.02
N GLU A 347 14.91 30.35 4.90
CA GLU A 347 13.45 30.45 4.87
C GLU A 347 12.78 29.28 5.61
N ILE A 348 13.28 28.06 5.39
CA ILE A 348 12.79 26.86 6.07
C ILE A 348 13.09 26.94 7.57
N LYS A 349 14.31 27.34 7.97
CA LYS A 349 14.68 27.56 9.38
C LYS A 349 13.69 28.51 10.04
N ARG A 350 13.43 29.67 9.43
CA ARG A 350 12.48 30.66 9.93
C ARG A 350 11.06 30.09 10.04
N THR A 351 10.63 29.30 9.07
CA THR A 351 9.31 28.65 9.07
C THR A 351 9.17 27.69 10.27
N VAL A 352 10.21 26.91 10.58
CA VAL A 352 10.22 26.00 11.73
C VAL A 352 10.27 26.77 13.05
N GLU A 353 11.04 27.85 13.15
CA GLU A 353 11.05 28.73 14.32
C GLU A 353 9.68 29.36 14.59
N GLN A 354 9.01 29.86 13.54
CA GLN A 354 7.65 30.39 13.62
C GLN A 354 6.64 29.31 14.06
N ALA A 355 6.79 28.08 13.57
CA ALA A 355 5.94 26.97 13.96
C ALA A 355 6.09 26.60 15.45
N ILE A 356 7.32 26.60 15.98
CA ILE A 356 7.58 26.35 17.41
C ILE A 356 7.01 27.49 18.27
N ALA A 357 7.15 28.74 17.83
CA ALA A 357 6.54 29.88 18.51
C ALA A 357 5.01 29.78 18.53
N LEU A 358 4.40 29.39 17.41
CA LEU A 358 2.96 29.18 17.28
C LEU A 358 2.46 28.03 18.17
N GLU A 359 3.18 26.91 18.25
CA GLU A 359 2.85 25.83 19.17
C GLU A 359 2.85 26.30 20.63
N ARG A 360 3.85 27.11 21.01
CA ARG A 360 3.92 27.70 22.35
C ARG A 360 2.73 28.62 22.61
N GLU A 361 2.35 29.48 21.67
CA GLU A 361 1.16 30.33 21.77
C GLU A 361 -0.12 29.50 21.96
N LEU A 362 -0.29 28.41 21.20
CA LEU A 362 -1.45 27.52 21.34
C LEU A 362 -1.53 26.87 22.73
N TRP A 363 -0.39 26.63 23.38
CA TRP A 363 -0.34 26.00 24.71
C TRP A 363 -0.41 27.01 25.87
N SER A 364 0.23 28.17 25.75
CA SER A 364 0.26 29.20 26.79
C SER A 364 -0.92 30.17 26.70
N GLY A 365 -1.55 30.31 25.54
CA GLY A 365 -2.54 31.34 25.24
C GLY A 365 -1.96 32.76 25.10
N GLU A 366 -0.64 32.91 25.19
CA GLU A 366 0.04 34.19 24.99
C GLU A 366 0.39 34.36 23.51
N PRO A 367 0.04 35.50 22.88
CA PRO A 367 0.30 35.70 21.46
C PRO A 367 1.80 35.65 21.19
N ALA A 368 2.23 34.78 20.27
CA ALA A 368 3.61 34.83 19.79
C ALA A 368 3.82 36.12 18.98
N SER A 369 5.07 36.55 18.86
CA SER A 369 5.40 37.67 17.99
C SER A 369 4.91 37.36 16.57
N ALA A 370 3.90 38.09 16.10
CA ALA A 370 3.26 37.84 14.82
C ALA A 370 4.31 37.92 13.68
N GLY A 371 4.57 36.77 13.06
CA GLY A 371 5.29 36.73 11.80
C GLY A 371 4.41 37.22 10.64
N PRO A 372 4.98 37.45 9.45
CA PRO A 372 4.22 37.88 8.28
C PRO A 372 3.28 36.79 7.72
N ALA A 373 3.53 35.52 8.04
CA ALA A 373 2.73 34.38 7.57
C ALA A 373 1.58 34.06 8.52
N SER A 374 0.44 33.63 7.96
CA SER A 374 -0.69 33.19 8.77
C SER A 374 -0.41 31.86 9.48
N PRO A 375 -1.02 31.57 10.65
CA PRO A 375 -0.84 30.31 11.37
C PRO A 375 -1.13 29.06 10.52
N SER A 376 -2.10 29.15 9.61
CA SER A 376 -2.44 28.06 8.69
C SER A 376 -1.37 27.84 7.62
N GLU A 377 -0.75 28.90 7.10
CA GLU A 377 0.34 28.79 6.12
C GLU A 377 1.58 28.16 6.75
N VAL A 378 1.95 28.59 7.96
CA VAL A 378 3.05 28.01 8.74
C VAL A 378 2.80 26.52 8.96
N SER A 379 1.60 26.16 9.44
CA SER A 379 1.24 24.75 9.71
C SER A 379 1.26 23.88 8.44
N THR A 380 0.77 24.40 7.33
CA THR A 380 0.83 23.73 6.02
C THR A 380 2.27 23.63 5.49
N GLY A 381 3.11 24.61 5.81
CA GLY A 381 4.55 24.59 5.52
C GLY A 381 5.25 23.45 6.26
N ILE A 382 4.96 23.28 7.56
CA ILE A 382 5.52 22.18 8.37
C ILE A 382 5.05 20.80 7.88
N GLU A 383 3.79 20.66 7.47
CA GLU A 383 3.30 19.43 6.86
C GLU A 383 4.09 19.07 5.59
N ARG A 384 4.27 20.04 4.68
CA ARG A 384 5.04 19.84 3.44
C ARG A 384 6.49 19.48 3.71
N LEU A 385 7.09 20.16 4.70
CA LEU A 385 8.46 19.91 5.15
C LEU A 385 8.63 18.49 5.69
N LEU A 386 7.79 18.08 6.65
CA LEU A 386 7.83 16.75 7.23
C LEU A 386 7.62 15.68 6.16
N ARG A 387 6.66 15.87 5.25
CA ARG A 387 6.39 14.96 4.14
C ARG A 387 7.62 14.77 3.24
N ALA A 388 8.30 15.87 2.88
CA ALA A 388 9.50 15.81 2.06
C ALA A 388 10.63 15.02 2.76
N ILE A 389 10.87 15.31 4.04
CA ILE A 389 11.89 14.60 4.84
C ILE A 389 11.55 13.10 4.99
N LEU A 390 10.28 12.77 5.28
CA LEU A 390 9.83 11.38 5.38
C LEU A 390 10.01 10.63 4.06
N ARG A 391 9.65 11.26 2.93
CA ARG A 391 9.80 10.66 1.60
C ARG A 391 11.26 10.33 1.29
N ARG A 392 12.18 11.28 1.52
CA ARG A 392 13.63 11.08 1.31
C ARG A 392 14.23 10.06 2.29
N GLY A 393 13.75 10.05 3.54
CA GLY A 393 14.15 9.04 4.53
C GLY A 393 13.68 7.64 4.16
N LEU A 394 12.47 7.50 3.60
CA LEU A 394 11.91 6.22 3.17
C LEU A 394 12.53 5.70 1.87
N SER A 395 12.90 6.58 0.93
CA SER A 395 13.64 6.19 -0.28
C SER A 395 15.08 5.77 0.02
N GLY A 396 15.58 6.02 1.24
CA GLY A 396 16.93 5.67 1.66
C GLY A 396 17.99 6.73 1.31
N GLU A 397 17.60 7.85 0.69
CA GLU A 397 18.51 8.94 0.30
C GLU A 397 19.26 9.56 1.48
N LEU A 398 18.66 9.56 2.67
CA LEU A 398 19.20 10.18 3.88
C LEU A 398 19.89 9.17 4.82
N GLY A 399 20.01 7.90 4.43
CA GLY A 399 20.54 6.84 5.29
C GLY A 399 19.61 6.45 6.45
N SER A 400 20.15 5.70 7.42
CA SER A 400 19.40 5.12 8.55
C SER A 400 19.24 6.07 9.75
N ASP A 401 20.10 7.08 9.89
CA ASP A 401 20.03 8.11 10.93
C ASP A 401 19.99 9.52 10.32
N LEU A 402 18.76 10.02 10.11
CA LEU A 402 18.49 11.32 9.50
C LEU A 402 19.13 12.49 10.27
N ARG A 403 19.33 12.35 11.59
CA ARG A 403 19.97 13.38 12.40
C ARG A 403 21.46 13.48 12.08
N SER A 404 22.15 12.35 11.99
CA SER A 404 23.56 12.31 11.60
C SER A 404 23.73 12.80 10.17
N ALA A 405 22.84 12.40 9.25
CA ALA A 405 22.84 12.93 7.88
C ALA A 405 22.65 14.46 7.82
N ALA A 406 21.78 15.04 8.66
CA ALA A 406 21.60 16.48 8.73
C ALA A 406 22.87 17.20 9.23
N ASP A 407 23.50 16.65 10.27
CA ASP A 407 24.72 17.22 10.85
C ASP A 407 25.91 17.10 9.87
N GLU A 408 26.03 15.99 9.14
CA GLU A 408 27.02 15.81 8.09
C GLU A 408 26.84 16.80 6.93
N LEU A 409 25.60 17.01 6.46
CA LEU A 409 25.30 18.01 5.42
C LEU A 409 25.69 19.42 5.87
N LEU A 410 25.39 19.77 7.12
CA LEU A 410 25.75 21.08 7.69
C LEU A 410 27.26 21.28 7.82
N LEU A 411 27.99 20.23 8.20
CA LEU A 411 29.44 20.26 8.30
C LEU A 411 30.10 20.32 6.92
N ALA A 412 29.57 19.59 5.93
CA ALA A 412 30.05 19.59 4.56
C ALA A 412 29.88 20.95 3.87
N ASP A 413 28.73 21.61 4.09
CA ASP A 413 28.45 22.94 3.53
C ASP A 413 29.07 24.08 4.36
N GLY A 414 29.90 23.76 5.36
CA GLY A 414 30.64 24.73 6.15
C GLY A 414 29.79 25.64 7.04
N LEU A 415 28.63 25.16 7.52
CA LEU A 415 27.64 25.97 8.26
C LEU A 415 27.30 27.29 7.55
N ALA A 416 27.39 27.33 6.21
CA ALA A 416 27.25 28.55 5.41
C ALA A 416 25.79 29.02 5.33
N ILE A 417 25.20 29.40 6.47
CA ILE A 417 23.90 30.06 6.58
C ILE A 417 24.04 31.09 7.69
N GLY A 418 24.00 32.36 7.29
CA GLY A 418 24.30 33.49 8.16
C GLY A 418 23.46 33.55 9.43
N GLU A 419 24.14 33.46 10.57
CA GLU A 419 23.89 34.36 11.68
C GLU A 419 24.83 35.56 11.52
N GLY A 420 24.25 36.75 11.43
CA GLY A 420 24.99 37.98 11.67
C GLY A 420 25.70 37.87 13.02
N ALA A 421 26.99 38.21 13.00
CA ALA A 421 27.89 38.13 14.15
C ALA A 421 28.00 36.73 14.76
N ALA A 422 28.72 35.85 14.06
CA ALA A 422 29.88 35.30 14.75
C ALA A 422 30.68 36.51 15.25
N ALA A 423 30.46 36.89 16.52
CA ALA A 423 31.58 37.20 17.39
C ALA A 423 32.47 35.96 17.34
N ARG A 424 33.23 35.85 16.23
CA ARG A 424 34.54 35.26 16.21
C ARG A 424 35.15 35.83 17.47
N GLY A 425 35.36 34.99 18.48
CA GLY A 425 36.08 35.40 19.66
C GLY A 425 37.33 36.04 19.11
N SER A 426 37.37 37.38 19.14
CA SER A 426 38.59 38.12 18.99
C SER A 426 39.38 37.62 20.18
N THR A 427 40.28 36.67 19.94
CA THR A 427 41.50 36.65 20.72
C THR A 427 42.08 38.04 20.50
N SER A 428 41.78 38.92 21.46
CA SER A 428 42.21 40.31 21.51
C SER A 428 43.69 40.36 21.85
N GLU A 429 44.49 39.76 20.98
CA GLU A 429 45.92 39.91 20.87
C GLU A 429 46.17 39.83 19.35
N TRP A 430 46.98 40.74 18.80
CA TRP A 430 47.22 40.94 17.36
C TRP A 430 46.29 41.93 16.63
N GLU A 431 46.05 43.12 17.21
CA GLU A 431 46.06 44.36 16.41
C GLU A 431 47.40 45.06 16.66
N LEU A 432 48.41 44.75 15.83
CA LEU A 432 49.58 45.60 15.69
C LEU A 432 49.20 46.74 14.76
N GLY A 433 48.93 47.91 15.36
CA GLY A 433 48.96 49.18 14.63
C GLY A 433 50.35 49.36 14.04
N ALA A 434 50.41 49.45 12.71
CA ALA A 434 51.61 49.82 11.99
C ALA A 434 51.87 51.32 12.24
N ASP A 435 52.74 51.62 13.19
CA ASP A 435 53.39 52.93 13.33
C ASP A 435 54.76 52.84 12.62
N PRO A 436 55.01 53.61 11.54
CA PRO A 436 56.20 53.45 10.72
C PRO A 436 57.51 54.03 11.32
N ASP A 437 57.52 54.48 12.58
CA ASP A 437 58.70 55.12 13.20
C ASP A 437 59.42 54.30 14.31
N ASP A 438 58.99 53.07 14.60
CA ASP A 438 59.64 52.22 15.64
C ASP A 438 60.62 51.16 15.11
N ALA A 439 60.85 51.10 13.79
CA ALA A 439 61.70 50.09 13.16
C ALA A 439 63.23 50.31 13.34
N GLU A 440 63.68 51.45 13.88
CA GLU A 440 65.10 51.78 14.03
C GLU A 440 65.64 51.73 15.49
N ARG A 441 64.84 51.31 16.48
CA ARG A 441 65.29 51.30 17.89
C ARG A 441 65.39 49.94 18.60
N VAL A 442 65.05 48.82 17.95
CA VAL A 442 65.10 47.50 18.60
C VAL A 442 66.16 46.55 18.01
N SER A 443 67.00 47.01 17.08
CA SER A 443 68.06 46.18 16.48
C SER A 443 69.40 46.18 17.25
N ALA A 444 69.50 46.83 18.42
CA ALA A 444 70.78 47.00 19.13
C ALA A 444 70.85 46.48 20.58
N GLU A 445 69.74 46.01 21.20
CA GLU A 445 69.79 45.61 22.64
C GLU A 445 69.33 44.17 22.95
N ALA A 446 68.96 43.36 21.95
CA ALA A 446 68.53 41.96 22.17
C ALA A 446 69.56 40.89 21.75
N PHE A 447 70.80 41.29 21.43
CA PHE A 447 71.90 40.37 21.09
C PHE A 447 72.95 40.20 22.20
N GLU A 448 72.78 40.84 23.37
CA GLU A 448 73.69 40.70 24.53
C GLU A 448 72.91 40.46 25.83
N ARG A 449 72.43 39.22 26.05
CA ARG A 449 72.29 38.57 27.38
C ARG A 449 71.54 37.26 27.23
N PHE A 450 72.24 36.16 26.95
CA PHE A 450 72.05 34.86 27.62
C PHE A 450 73.10 33.84 27.12
N GLU A 451 74.38 34.15 27.33
CA GLU A 451 75.43 33.12 27.46
C GLU A 451 75.91 33.15 28.92
N ALA A 452 75.60 32.11 29.67
CA ALA A 452 76.40 31.58 30.80
C ALA A 452 75.66 30.40 31.47
N ASP A 453 76.15 29.19 31.18
CA ASP A 453 76.13 27.88 31.86
C ASP A 453 75.86 27.81 33.40
N PRO A 454 75.71 26.63 34.06
CA PRO A 454 75.80 25.24 33.55
C PRO A 454 74.74 24.22 34.06
N GLU A 455 74.74 23.04 33.44
CA GLU A 455 74.05 21.80 33.88
C GLU A 455 74.49 21.32 35.29
N PRO A 456 73.63 20.55 35.98
CA PRO A 456 74.17 19.37 36.66
C PRO A 456 73.36 18.07 36.52
N GLU A 457 74.14 16.99 36.54
CA GLU A 457 73.86 15.55 36.54
C GLU A 457 72.79 15.07 37.53
N ILE A 458 72.06 14.00 37.18
CA ILE A 458 71.80 12.88 38.13
C ILE A 458 71.91 11.52 37.43
N ARG A 459 72.76 10.68 38.04
CA ARG A 459 73.12 9.30 37.74
C ARG A 459 72.03 8.26 38.10
N VAL A 460 72.10 7.16 37.36
CA VAL A 460 71.49 5.84 37.54
C VAL A 460 71.92 5.15 38.85
N THR A 461 71.01 4.41 39.49
CA THR A 461 71.34 3.16 40.21
C THR A 461 70.36 2.04 39.83
N ARG A 462 70.93 0.84 39.76
CA ARG A 462 70.37 -0.47 39.39
C ARG A 462 70.45 -1.38 40.63
N ASP A 463 69.75 -2.52 40.56
CA ASP A 463 69.87 -3.77 41.35
C ASP A 463 68.74 -3.97 42.37
N GLY A 464 68.05 -5.12 42.47
CA GLY A 464 68.15 -6.41 41.78
C GLY A 464 67.14 -7.42 42.38
N GLU A 465 67.02 -8.56 41.69
CA GLU A 465 66.62 -9.91 42.18
C GLU A 465 65.13 -10.25 42.45
N GLY A 466 64.65 -11.34 41.80
CA GLY A 466 63.45 -12.08 42.21
C GLY A 466 62.69 -12.78 41.07
N GLU A 467 62.73 -14.11 41.02
CA GLU A 467 62.25 -15.07 40.02
C GLU A 467 60.71 -15.22 39.82
N PRO A 468 60.22 -16.03 38.84
CA PRO A 468 59.01 -15.75 38.05
C PRO A 468 57.79 -16.62 38.38
N VAL A 469 56.59 -16.15 37.98
CA VAL A 469 55.42 -17.02 37.71
C VAL A 469 54.69 -16.54 36.46
N LYS A 470 54.37 -17.51 35.60
CA LYS A 470 53.76 -17.44 34.26
C LYS A 470 52.37 -16.81 34.27
N SER A 471 52.05 -16.04 33.23
CA SER A 471 50.75 -16.13 32.54
C SER A 471 50.79 -15.49 31.16
N ASP A 472 50.30 -16.26 30.18
CA ASP A 472 49.93 -15.94 28.81
C ASP A 472 49.66 -14.47 28.44
N ALA A 473 50.34 -14.02 27.38
CA ALA A 473 49.71 -13.53 26.15
C ALA A 473 50.79 -12.96 25.21
N GLY A 474 51.19 -13.73 24.21
CA GLY A 474 51.97 -13.27 23.04
C GLY A 474 51.42 -13.99 21.82
N ALA A 475 50.66 -13.29 20.98
CA ALA A 475 51.15 -12.64 19.77
C ALA A 475 51.33 -13.61 18.58
N SER A 476 50.50 -13.44 17.56
CA SER A 476 50.87 -13.57 16.14
C SER A 476 49.91 -12.72 15.33
N LEU A 477 50.37 -11.69 14.62
CA LEU A 477 51.09 -11.72 13.35
C LEU A 477 50.25 -12.33 12.21
N ARG A 478 49.77 -11.41 11.36
CA ARG A 478 49.66 -11.47 9.89
C ARG A 478 49.99 -12.84 9.25
N ALA A 479 49.02 -13.41 8.55
CA ALA A 479 48.99 -13.56 7.09
C ALA A 479 47.73 -14.35 6.67
N GLU A 480 47.44 -14.27 5.36
CA GLU A 480 46.57 -15.17 4.58
C GLU A 480 45.11 -14.74 4.40
N ILE A 481 44.92 -14.04 3.28
CA ILE A 481 43.69 -13.95 2.50
C ILE A 481 43.47 -15.32 1.89
N GLU A 482 42.38 -15.99 2.27
CA GLU A 482 41.89 -17.19 1.61
C GLU A 482 40.46 -16.94 1.13
N VAL A 483 40.27 -17.18 -0.16
CA VAL A 483 39.04 -17.02 -0.94
C VAL A 483 38.15 -18.22 -0.62
N LEU A 484 36.95 -17.98 -0.07
CA LEU A 484 35.91 -18.98 0.06
C LEU A 484 34.87 -18.76 -1.05
N GLU A 485 35.05 -19.53 -2.12
CA GLU A 485 33.99 -19.91 -3.06
C GLU A 485 33.08 -20.91 -2.33
N ASP A 486 31.80 -20.56 -2.14
CA ASP A 486 30.81 -21.50 -1.61
C ASP A 486 30.15 -22.22 -2.78
N GLU A 487 30.38 -23.53 -2.80
CA GLU A 487 29.92 -24.49 -3.80
C GLU A 487 28.40 -24.68 -3.75
N LEU A 488 27.79 -24.64 -4.93
CA LEU A 488 26.41 -25.02 -5.18
C LEU A 488 26.21 -26.53 -4.90
N PRO A 489 25.09 -26.96 -4.29
CA PRO A 489 24.77 -28.38 -4.18
C PRO A 489 24.38 -28.95 -5.55
N VAL A 490 25.23 -29.85 -6.04
CA VAL A 490 25.00 -30.69 -7.22
C VAL A 490 23.87 -31.68 -6.92
N ALA A 491 22.78 -31.59 -7.69
CA ALA A 491 21.72 -32.59 -7.71
C ALA A 491 22.22 -33.91 -8.32
N PRO A 492 21.84 -35.08 -7.79
CA PRO A 492 22.26 -36.36 -8.35
C PRO A 492 21.58 -36.62 -9.70
N GLU A 493 22.40 -36.96 -10.69
CA GLU A 493 22.02 -37.47 -12.00
C GLU A 493 21.16 -38.73 -11.85
N SER A 494 19.91 -38.69 -12.34
CA SER A 494 19.07 -39.87 -12.51
C SER A 494 19.28 -40.44 -13.90
N GLU A 495 19.76 -41.68 -13.93
CA GLU A 495 20.05 -42.49 -15.09
C GLU A 495 18.84 -42.66 -16.03
N VAL A 496 19.17 -42.65 -17.32
CA VAL A 496 18.35 -43.08 -18.44
C VAL A 496 18.02 -44.57 -18.26
N ALA A 497 16.73 -44.90 -18.21
CA ALA A 497 16.25 -46.27 -18.39
C ALA A 497 15.07 -46.27 -19.38
N GLU A 498 15.23 -47.13 -20.37
CA GLU A 498 14.41 -47.31 -21.56
C GLU A 498 13.03 -47.91 -21.23
N ASP A 499 12.02 -47.47 -21.98
CA ASP A 499 10.74 -48.16 -22.25
C ASP A 499 11.04 -49.58 -22.83
N PRO A 500 10.24 -50.65 -22.65
CA PRO A 500 8.80 -50.64 -22.97
C PRO A 500 7.89 -51.54 -22.09
N ALA A 501 6.58 -51.26 -22.10
CA ALA A 501 5.51 -52.21 -22.46
C ALA A 501 4.18 -51.94 -21.72
N THR A 502 3.15 -51.66 -22.54
CA THR A 502 1.79 -52.22 -22.48
C THR A 502 1.33 -52.86 -21.17
N ALA A 503 0.41 -52.19 -20.47
CA ALA A 503 -0.56 -52.85 -19.60
C ALA A 503 -1.90 -52.11 -19.64
N SER A 504 -2.84 -52.74 -20.34
CA SER A 504 -4.26 -52.42 -20.39
C SER A 504 -4.91 -52.60 -19.01
N TRP A 505 -5.69 -51.62 -18.58
CA TRP A 505 -6.62 -51.76 -17.46
C TRP A 505 -8.05 -51.68 -18.01
N PRO A 506 -8.92 -52.68 -17.75
CA PRO A 506 -10.26 -52.69 -18.29
C PRO A 506 -11.17 -51.74 -17.49
N ILE A 507 -11.81 -50.82 -18.22
CA ILE A 507 -12.96 -50.07 -17.74
C ILE A 507 -14.14 -51.04 -17.67
N ALA A 508 -14.68 -51.27 -16.48
CA ALA A 508 -15.91 -52.02 -16.30
C ALA A 508 -17.10 -51.15 -16.73
N THR A 509 -17.75 -51.57 -17.81
CA THR A 509 -19.04 -51.08 -18.27
C THR A 509 -20.16 -51.58 -17.35
N ALA A 510 -21.02 -50.67 -16.91
CA ALA A 510 -22.29 -51.01 -16.28
C ALA A 510 -23.38 -50.04 -16.76
N THR A 511 -24.05 -50.42 -17.85
CA THR A 511 -25.25 -49.76 -18.39
C THR A 511 -26.51 -50.32 -17.69
N PRO A 512 -27.60 -49.56 -17.57
CA PRO A 512 -28.59 -49.71 -16.49
C PRO A 512 -29.75 -50.63 -16.88
N ALA A 513 -30.32 -51.30 -15.88
CA ALA A 513 -31.60 -52.01 -16.01
C ALA A 513 -32.73 -51.15 -15.43
N ALA A 514 -33.69 -50.83 -16.29
CA ALA A 514 -34.90 -50.10 -15.95
C ALA A 514 -35.99 -51.02 -15.34
N GLY A 515 -36.67 -50.52 -14.31
CA GLY A 515 -38.01 -50.96 -13.87
C GLY A 515 -38.17 -51.09 -12.35
N PRO A 516 -39.39 -50.98 -11.80
CA PRO A 516 -40.35 -49.90 -11.94
C PRO A 516 -40.50 -49.11 -10.62
N THR A 517 -41.10 -47.92 -10.75
CA THR A 517 -41.44 -46.93 -9.72
C THR A 517 -42.17 -47.51 -8.51
N GLN A 518 -41.56 -47.39 -7.33
CA GLN A 518 -42.27 -47.40 -6.04
C GLN A 518 -41.96 -46.10 -5.29
N ARG A 519 -43.00 -45.28 -5.17
CA ARG A 519 -43.01 -44.00 -4.48
C ARG A 519 -42.89 -44.26 -2.98
N VAL A 520 -41.70 -44.04 -2.42
CA VAL A 520 -41.46 -43.99 -0.97
C VAL A 520 -41.32 -42.51 -0.60
N GLU A 521 -42.19 -42.06 0.30
CA GLU A 521 -42.14 -40.72 0.88
C GLU A 521 -40.81 -40.53 1.63
N PRO A 522 -40.08 -39.42 1.43
CA PRO A 522 -38.89 -39.16 2.24
C PRO A 522 -39.32 -38.79 3.67
N GLU A 523 -38.81 -39.55 4.65
CA GLU A 523 -38.78 -39.15 6.05
C GLU A 523 -38.07 -37.80 6.21
N PRO A 524 -38.53 -36.91 7.10
CA PRO A 524 -37.87 -35.64 7.34
C PRO A 524 -36.51 -35.87 8.03
N GLU A 525 -35.44 -35.37 7.40
CA GLU A 525 -34.12 -35.34 8.01
C GLU A 525 -34.13 -34.53 9.32
N PRO A 526 -33.34 -34.95 10.33
CA PRO A 526 -33.22 -34.22 11.58
C PRO A 526 -32.54 -32.86 11.34
N VAL A 527 -33.25 -31.80 11.72
CA VAL A 527 -32.73 -30.43 11.81
C VAL A 527 -31.49 -30.45 12.70
N SER A 528 -30.32 -30.11 12.15
CA SER A 528 -29.12 -29.92 12.96
C SER A 528 -29.30 -28.70 13.85
N GLU A 529 -29.27 -28.93 15.15
CA GLU A 529 -29.22 -27.86 16.14
C GLU A 529 -27.89 -27.11 16.01
N PRO A 530 -27.89 -25.76 16.11
CA PRO A 530 -26.66 -24.99 16.09
C PRO A 530 -25.83 -25.31 17.35
N ALA A 531 -24.56 -25.63 17.11
CA ALA A 531 -23.58 -25.97 18.14
C ALA A 531 -23.51 -24.91 19.25
N GLY A 532 -23.68 -25.34 20.50
CA GLY A 532 -23.57 -24.54 21.71
C GLY A 532 -22.14 -24.14 22.04
N TRP A 533 -21.61 -23.12 21.35
CA TRP A 533 -20.28 -22.55 21.57
C TRP A 533 -20.28 -21.26 22.43
N LEU A 534 -21.34 -21.03 23.22
CA LEU A 534 -21.49 -19.82 24.05
C LEU A 534 -21.66 -20.07 25.55
N GLU A 535 -21.44 -21.29 26.05
CA GLU A 535 -21.64 -21.61 27.49
C GLU A 535 -20.37 -21.85 28.32
N GLU A 536 -19.17 -21.60 27.79
CA GLU A 536 -17.95 -21.90 28.54
C GLU A 536 -16.97 -20.72 28.60
N VAL A 537 -17.38 -19.63 29.26
CA VAL A 537 -16.45 -18.68 29.91
C VAL A 537 -17.13 -18.09 31.15
N ASP A 538 -16.89 -18.66 32.33
CA ASP A 538 -17.03 -17.92 33.59
C ASP A 538 -16.28 -18.63 34.75
N GLU A 539 -15.01 -18.30 34.95
CA GLU A 539 -14.35 -18.41 36.27
C GLU A 539 -13.46 -17.17 36.53
N GLY A 540 -14.11 -16.09 37.01
CA GLY A 540 -13.48 -14.86 37.52
C GLY A 540 -14.51 -13.98 38.22
N PRO A 541 -14.16 -13.21 39.27
CA PRO A 541 -15.12 -12.80 40.31
C PRO A 541 -16.14 -11.75 39.85
N LYS A 542 -17.42 -12.11 40.01
CA LYS A 542 -18.63 -11.31 39.77
C LYS A 542 -18.63 -9.98 40.52
N VAL A 543 -18.65 -8.89 39.76
CA VAL A 543 -19.31 -7.62 40.15
C VAL A 543 -20.62 -7.56 39.37
N THR A 544 -21.72 -7.93 40.01
CA THR A 544 -23.07 -7.90 39.43
C THR A 544 -23.62 -6.47 39.45
N MET A 545 -23.79 -5.86 38.28
CA MET A 545 -24.83 -4.85 38.07
C MET A 545 -26.05 -5.53 37.46
N ASP A 546 -27.15 -5.55 38.21
CA ASP A 546 -28.45 -6.04 37.76
C ASP A 546 -29.03 -5.15 36.66
N PHE A 547 -29.16 -5.70 35.46
CA PHE A 547 -29.99 -5.13 34.40
C PHE A 547 -31.28 -5.95 34.30
N PRO A 548 -32.47 -5.31 34.31
CA PRO A 548 -33.74 -6.03 34.23
C PRO A 548 -33.88 -6.72 32.87
N ARG A 549 -34.23 -8.01 32.91
CA ARG A 549 -34.52 -8.84 31.73
C ARG A 549 -35.63 -8.20 30.89
N ARG A 550 -35.37 -8.03 29.59
CA ARG A 550 -36.39 -7.67 28.60
C ARG A 550 -37.18 -8.93 28.22
N ASP A 551 -38.45 -9.00 28.62
CA ASP A 551 -39.41 -9.96 28.08
C ASP A 551 -39.60 -9.70 26.58
N ARG A 552 -39.32 -10.73 25.77
CA ARG A 552 -39.37 -10.67 24.30
C ARG A 552 -40.79 -10.67 23.73
N ASP A 553 -41.82 -10.82 24.56
CA ASP A 553 -43.19 -11.02 24.10
C ASP A 553 -44.06 -9.74 24.06
N ASN A 554 -43.55 -8.59 24.50
CA ASN A 554 -44.35 -7.35 24.60
C ASN A 554 -44.32 -6.41 23.39
N HIS A 555 -43.50 -6.67 22.36
CA HIS A 555 -43.31 -5.72 21.26
C HIS A 555 -44.53 -5.65 20.30
N ILE A 556 -45.34 -6.70 20.23
CA ILE A 556 -46.48 -6.75 19.31
C ILE A 556 -47.73 -6.07 19.93
N GLU A 557 -47.85 -6.06 21.26
CA GLU A 557 -48.93 -5.36 21.97
C GLU A 557 -48.69 -3.84 22.13
N GLU A 558 -47.45 -3.35 22.00
CA GLU A 558 -47.17 -1.90 22.04
C GLU A 558 -47.50 -1.19 20.73
N LEU A 559 -47.55 -1.91 19.61
CA LEU A 559 -47.89 -1.36 18.28
C LEU A 559 -49.40 -1.20 18.06
N SER A 560 -50.24 -1.78 18.91
CA SER A 560 -51.71 -1.72 18.80
C SER A 560 -52.37 -0.65 19.69
N LYS A 561 -51.58 0.12 20.47
CA LYS A 561 -52.12 1.19 21.32
C LYS A 561 -52.36 2.47 20.51
N PRO A 562 -53.53 3.12 20.62
CA PRO A 562 -53.82 4.38 19.95
C PRO A 562 -52.90 5.51 20.46
N PRO A 563 -52.64 6.55 19.65
CA PRO A 563 -51.60 7.52 19.91
C PRO A 563 -51.95 8.34 21.17
N MET A 564 -51.18 8.12 22.24
CA MET A 564 -51.22 8.98 23.43
C MET A 564 -50.94 10.43 23.03
N GLU A 565 -51.75 11.33 23.59
CA GLU A 565 -51.75 12.76 23.28
C GLU A 565 -50.35 13.35 23.45
N ARG A 566 -49.86 13.97 22.38
CA ARG A 566 -48.51 14.54 22.23
C ARG A 566 -48.08 15.47 23.37
N GLU A 567 -49.01 15.98 24.18
CA GLU A 567 -48.71 16.87 25.30
C GLU A 567 -48.08 16.15 26.50
N GLU A 568 -48.44 14.88 26.74
CA GLU A 568 -47.93 14.14 27.89
C GLU A 568 -46.47 13.68 27.68
N VAL A 569 -46.14 13.32 26.43
CA VAL A 569 -44.75 13.05 26.01
C VAL A 569 -43.93 14.33 26.04
N LYS A 570 -44.51 15.47 25.65
CA LYS A 570 -43.84 16.78 25.70
C LYS A 570 -43.54 17.21 27.14
N ALA A 571 -44.44 16.91 28.08
CA ALA A 571 -44.23 17.16 29.51
C ALA A 571 -43.13 16.26 30.11
N ARG A 572 -43.04 14.98 29.72
CA ARG A 572 -41.96 14.07 30.18
C ARG A 572 -40.59 14.43 29.63
N VAL A 573 -40.51 14.92 28.39
CA VAL A 573 -39.23 15.32 27.77
C VAL A 573 -38.72 16.66 28.32
N GLN A 574 -39.61 17.53 28.81
CA GLN A 574 -39.26 18.86 29.32
C GLN A 574 -38.37 18.84 30.58
N TYR A 575 -38.26 17.70 31.28
CA TYR A 575 -37.37 17.53 32.45
C TYR A 575 -35.99 16.94 32.11
N LEU A 576 -35.78 16.45 30.89
CA LEU A 576 -34.53 15.79 30.48
C LEU A 576 -33.48 16.74 29.90
N PHE A 577 -33.84 18.01 29.65
CA PHE A 577 -32.92 19.03 29.18
C PHE A 577 -32.91 20.21 30.16
N PRO A 578 -31.84 20.38 30.95
CA PRO A 578 -31.67 21.57 31.79
C PRO A 578 -31.69 22.82 30.92
N ARG A 579 -32.55 23.79 31.24
CA ARG A 579 -32.56 25.10 30.57
C ARG A 579 -31.29 25.85 30.95
N THR A 580 -30.47 26.19 29.96
CA THR A 580 -29.45 27.23 30.13
C THR A 580 -30.17 28.57 30.22
N GLU A 581 -30.21 29.16 31.41
CA GLU A 581 -30.60 30.55 31.60
C GLU A 581 -29.56 31.45 30.94
N THR A 582 -29.74 31.75 29.66
CA THR A 582 -29.12 32.92 29.03
C THR A 582 -30.13 33.57 28.10
N ASP A 583 -30.64 34.72 28.52
CA ASP A 583 -31.42 35.65 27.71
C ASP A 583 -30.58 36.15 26.53
N TRP A 584 -30.72 35.50 25.37
CA TRP A 584 -30.23 36.02 24.10
C TRP A 584 -31.41 36.61 23.33
N THR A 585 -31.58 37.94 23.43
CA THR A 585 -32.45 38.72 22.54
C THR A 585 -31.87 38.74 21.13
N VAL A 586 -32.37 37.88 20.25
CA VAL A 586 -32.10 37.96 18.81
C VAL A 586 -32.95 39.08 18.21
N GLY A 587 -32.31 40.19 17.88
CA GLY A 587 -32.93 41.30 17.17
C GLY A 587 -33.47 40.85 15.81
N ARG A 588 -34.76 41.10 15.56
CA ARG A 588 -35.39 40.91 14.25
C ARG A 588 -34.86 41.99 13.28
N GLY A 589 -33.96 41.61 12.39
CA GLY A 589 -33.67 42.38 11.18
C GLY A 589 -34.60 41.96 10.05
N GLU A 590 -35.41 42.87 9.53
CA GLU A 590 -36.25 42.66 8.34
C GLU A 590 -35.40 42.42 7.07
N PRO A 591 -35.84 41.56 6.14
CA PRO A 591 -35.12 41.28 4.91
C PRO A 591 -35.27 42.44 3.90
N ARG A 592 -34.14 43.08 3.55
CA ARG A 592 -34.06 44.02 2.42
C ARG A 592 -34.21 43.27 1.09
N ARG A 593 -35.20 43.66 0.29
CA ARG A 593 -35.39 43.23 -1.10
C ARG A 593 -34.22 43.70 -2.00
N PRO A 594 -33.80 42.91 -2.99
CA PRO A 594 -32.82 43.34 -3.98
C PRO A 594 -33.44 44.34 -4.98
N ALA A 595 -32.67 45.40 -5.29
CA ALA A 595 -33.02 46.41 -6.27
C ALA A 595 -32.97 45.83 -7.70
N LYS A 596 -33.98 46.19 -8.50
CA LYS A 596 -34.02 45.92 -9.95
C LYS A 596 -33.06 46.85 -10.69
N ALA A 597 -32.43 46.30 -11.72
CA ALA A 597 -31.63 47.00 -12.72
C ALA A 597 -32.42 48.10 -13.43
N GLY A 598 -31.73 49.21 -13.69
CA GLY A 598 -32.08 50.30 -14.59
C GLY A 598 -30.78 50.91 -15.10
#